data_AF-A0A914USE2-F1
#
_entry.id   AF-A0A914USE2-F1
#
_cell.length_a   1.000
_cell.length_b   1.000
_cell.length_c   1.000
_cell.angle_alpha   90.00
_cell.angle_beta   90.00
_cell.angle_gamma   90.00
#
_symmetry.space_group_name_H-M   'P 1'
#
loop_
_entity.id
_entity.type
_entity.pdbx_description
1 polymer ?
#
loop_
_entity_poly.entity_id
_entity_poly.type
_entity_poly.pdbx_seq_one_letter_code
_entity_poly.pdbx_strand_id
1 'polypeptide(L)'
;MDMQDSLVQFEQSLQSLDDDIKKLRNDFVRLRKTAEHELESCLQSTTDPFKEYCQKAKQMLDDHGDLPMDEVQDAGFAQTRKDLKAIAEYNISGLLHDARTKFSKLETSFQQEIGRKQNLVRDRLKEIGDELFQVAETISDRIKKVNFDELYHYISLHLETSDGYPVYKNYLWIAGLSVSGVMALMALAFGFGLFYGCCGKRPSYYEDDCCVRTTGSKLYCCGIALGIMVLFAMMVIGVVLFLAGANARSILCEPLDDPLRRPDAVALMERYLDVWKAKHGRDDVTLLLDEHNLTDIIRGCAQNRTLYDIFDLDKKYHLNDLKKQKEEAYRQLDEYLESMLRDLRVRDTIGDLITPEITNKLKKLNEGNITGIPLRLIRTIEDQIDKLDLLKNSQQLIDVEKLPEQRAVEVRRVLNDVRKLEEESATPLRRGLAQLVGNLTELNSRLPNLTERIPSLLIRLQHAEALLASNLTGHVEDASSEISAKLKSYVDGY
;
A
#
# COMPACT_ATOMS: atom_id res chain seq x y z
N MET A 1 -31.88 11.26 -19.93
CA MET A 1 -33.25 10.74 -19.86
C MET A 1 -33.13 9.25 -19.66
N ASP A 2 -33.62 8.75 -18.52
CA ASP A 2 -33.49 7.33 -18.18
C ASP A 2 -34.32 6.52 -19.18
N MET A 3 -33.87 5.33 -19.55
CA MET A 3 -34.60 4.46 -20.49
C MET A 3 -36.03 4.18 -19.98
N GLN A 4 -36.16 4.17 -18.66
CA GLN A 4 -37.42 4.07 -17.93
C GLN A 4 -38.38 5.23 -18.25
N ASP A 5 -37.89 6.47 -18.27
CA ASP A 5 -38.70 7.65 -18.56
C ASP A 5 -39.24 7.60 -19.99
N SER A 6 -38.40 7.14 -20.93
CA SER A 6 -38.80 6.94 -22.33
C SER A 6 -39.89 5.87 -22.47
N LEU A 7 -39.86 4.79 -21.68
CA LEU A 7 -40.88 3.74 -21.70
C LEU A 7 -42.22 4.21 -21.14
N VAL A 8 -42.20 4.98 -20.04
CA VAL A 8 -43.41 5.53 -19.43
C VAL A 8 -44.06 6.58 -20.33
N GLN A 9 -43.25 7.48 -20.90
CA GLN A 9 -43.73 8.48 -21.85
C GLN A 9 -44.34 7.82 -23.09
N PHE A 10 -43.75 6.71 -23.55
CA PHE A 10 -44.27 5.93 -24.67
C PHE A 10 -45.64 5.29 -24.37
N GLU A 11 -45.84 4.74 -23.17
CA GLU A 11 -47.13 4.19 -22.73
C GLU A 11 -48.23 5.28 -22.73
N GLN A 12 -47.91 6.47 -22.25
CA GLN A 12 -48.85 7.61 -22.25
C GLN A 12 -49.19 8.07 -23.66
N SER A 13 -48.20 8.16 -24.57
CA SER A 13 -48.45 8.49 -25.98
C SER A 13 -49.34 7.46 -26.67
N LEU A 14 -49.18 6.16 -26.38
CA LEU A 14 -50.04 5.10 -26.91
C LEU A 14 -51.50 5.22 -26.45
N GLN A 15 -51.74 5.63 -25.21
CA GLN A 15 -53.10 5.84 -24.69
C GLN A 15 -53.77 7.04 -25.37
N SER A 16 -53.07 8.17 -25.47
CA SER A 16 -53.57 9.35 -26.16
C SER A 16 -53.92 9.06 -27.63
N LEU A 17 -53.08 8.28 -28.31
CA LEU A 17 -53.31 7.89 -29.71
C LEU A 17 -54.56 7.03 -29.88
N ASP A 18 -54.83 6.10 -28.98
CA ASP A 18 -56.06 5.27 -29.04
C ASP A 18 -57.33 6.14 -28.90
N ASP A 19 -57.28 7.16 -28.04
CA ASP A 19 -58.39 8.11 -27.87
C ASP A 19 -58.57 9.01 -29.09
N ASP A 20 -57.48 9.49 -29.69
CA ASP A 20 -57.51 10.29 -30.92
C ASP A 20 -58.04 9.50 -32.13
N ILE A 21 -57.69 8.21 -32.22
CA ILE A 21 -58.20 7.28 -33.25
C ILE A 21 -59.71 7.07 -33.08
N LYS A 22 -60.17 6.83 -31.84
CA LYS A 22 -61.61 6.71 -31.53
C LYS A 22 -62.37 7.99 -31.87
N LYS A 23 -61.79 9.15 -31.55
CA LYS A 23 -62.38 10.46 -31.85
C LYS A 23 -62.50 10.68 -33.36
N LEU A 24 -61.43 10.50 -34.13
CA LEU A 24 -61.46 10.63 -35.59
C LEU A 24 -62.50 9.70 -36.22
N ARG A 25 -62.57 8.44 -35.77
CA ARG A 25 -63.58 7.47 -36.23
C ARG A 25 -65.00 7.99 -35.99
N ASN A 26 -65.28 8.48 -34.79
CA ASN A 26 -66.60 9.00 -34.44
C ASN A 26 -66.96 10.26 -35.24
N ASP A 27 -66.00 11.15 -35.46
CA ASP A 27 -66.20 12.39 -36.20
C ASP A 27 -66.36 12.12 -37.71
N PHE A 28 -65.63 11.16 -38.26
CA PHE A 28 -65.78 10.72 -39.65
C PHE A 28 -67.12 10.01 -39.89
N VAL A 29 -67.56 9.14 -38.98
CA VAL A 29 -68.91 8.52 -39.06
C VAL A 29 -70.01 9.57 -38.98
N ARG A 30 -69.83 10.59 -38.15
CA ARG A 30 -70.78 11.72 -38.05
C ARG A 30 -70.80 12.53 -39.35
N LEU A 31 -69.62 12.85 -39.89
CA LEU A 31 -69.47 13.54 -41.17
C LEU A 31 -70.16 12.76 -42.29
N ARG A 32 -69.92 11.45 -42.38
CA ARG A 32 -70.53 10.58 -43.38
C ARG A 32 -72.05 10.61 -43.31
N LYS A 33 -72.65 10.47 -42.12
CA LYS A 33 -74.11 10.55 -41.94
C LYS A 33 -74.70 11.90 -42.36
N THR A 34 -74.03 13.00 -42.03
CA THR A 34 -74.46 14.35 -42.43
C THR A 34 -74.33 14.53 -43.94
N ALA A 35 -73.20 14.12 -44.51
CA ALA A 35 -72.92 14.25 -45.94
C ALA A 35 -73.79 13.34 -46.80
N GLU A 36 -74.10 12.11 -46.36
CA GLU A 36 -75.04 11.19 -47.04
C GLU A 36 -76.41 11.84 -47.22
N HIS A 37 -76.95 12.44 -46.16
CA HIS A 37 -78.26 13.12 -46.20
C HIS A 37 -78.25 14.34 -47.15
N GLU A 38 -77.16 15.12 -47.14
CA GLU A 38 -77.01 16.30 -48.02
C GLU A 38 -76.77 15.91 -49.48
N LEU A 39 -75.98 14.86 -49.74
CA LEU A 39 -75.68 14.36 -51.08
C LEU A 39 -76.88 13.62 -51.69
N GLU A 40 -77.72 12.97 -50.89
CA GLU A 40 -79.00 12.40 -51.37
C GLU A 40 -79.95 13.48 -51.87
N SER A 41 -80.04 14.61 -51.16
CA SER A 41 -80.78 15.80 -51.61
C SER A 41 -80.22 16.35 -52.93
N CYS A 42 -78.90 16.35 -53.11
CA CYS A 42 -78.26 16.74 -54.36
C CYS A 42 -78.58 15.78 -55.54
N LEU A 43 -78.58 14.46 -55.29
CA LEU A 43 -78.79 13.43 -56.33
C LEU A 43 -80.23 13.38 -56.87
N GLN A 44 -81.20 13.94 -56.14
CA GLN A 44 -82.63 14.01 -56.53
C GLN A 44 -82.96 15.21 -57.45
N SER A 45 -82.09 16.22 -57.56
CA SER A 45 -82.29 17.37 -58.46
C SER A 45 -81.94 16.99 -59.91
N THR A 46 -82.94 16.98 -60.80
CA THR A 46 -82.94 16.16 -62.03
C THR A 46 -82.24 16.70 -63.29
N THR A 47 -81.61 17.87 -63.29
CA THR A 47 -81.08 18.45 -64.56
C THR A 47 -79.82 19.30 -64.39
N ASP A 48 -78.69 18.70 -64.01
CA ASP A 48 -77.40 19.41 -64.04
C ASP A 48 -76.21 18.42 -64.22
N PRO A 49 -75.14 18.78 -64.96
CA PRO A 49 -73.82 18.10 -64.90
C PRO A 49 -73.24 17.98 -63.48
N PHE A 50 -73.88 18.63 -62.51
CA PHE A 50 -73.54 18.61 -61.09
C PHE A 50 -73.76 17.26 -60.40
N LYS A 51 -74.65 16.40 -60.94
CA LYS A 51 -74.91 15.06 -60.40
C LYS A 51 -73.65 14.20 -60.36
N GLU A 52 -72.75 14.38 -61.33
CA GLU A 52 -71.47 13.67 -61.40
C GLU A 52 -70.55 14.03 -60.20
N TYR A 53 -70.57 15.29 -59.76
CA TYR A 53 -69.76 15.74 -58.63
C TYR A 53 -70.34 15.25 -57.29
N CYS A 54 -71.67 15.24 -57.13
CA CYS A 54 -72.30 14.64 -55.94
C CYS A 54 -72.13 13.12 -55.89
N GLN A 55 -72.14 12.44 -57.04
CA GLN A 55 -71.86 11.01 -57.12
C GLN A 55 -70.38 10.71 -56.80
N LYS A 56 -69.43 11.53 -57.30
CA LYS A 56 -68.02 11.44 -56.92
C LYS A 56 -67.79 11.72 -55.44
N ALA A 57 -68.48 12.69 -54.85
CA ALA A 57 -68.38 12.99 -53.42
C ALA A 57 -68.95 11.87 -52.55
N LYS A 58 -70.06 11.26 -52.97
CA LYS A 58 -70.63 10.08 -52.31
C LYS A 58 -69.69 8.88 -52.44
N GLN A 59 -69.18 8.61 -53.64
CA GLN A 59 -68.23 7.54 -53.88
C GLN A 59 -66.93 7.72 -53.07
N MET A 60 -66.42 8.94 -52.92
CA MET A 60 -65.27 9.21 -52.05
C MET A 60 -65.56 8.86 -50.58
N LEU A 61 -66.75 9.20 -50.07
CA LEU A 61 -67.15 8.89 -48.69
C LEU A 61 -67.40 7.39 -48.48
N ASP A 62 -67.88 6.68 -49.51
CA ASP A 62 -68.13 5.24 -49.49
C ASP A 62 -66.82 4.42 -49.65
N ASP A 63 -65.94 4.80 -50.59
CA ASP A 63 -64.66 4.13 -50.87
C ASP A 63 -63.67 4.26 -49.70
N HIS A 64 -63.82 5.31 -48.89
CA HIS A 64 -63.05 5.54 -47.65
C HIS A 64 -63.89 5.31 -46.38
N GLY A 65 -65.04 4.64 -46.51
CA GLY A 65 -66.05 4.48 -45.45
C GLY A 65 -65.59 3.69 -44.22
N ASP A 66 -64.59 2.82 -44.40
CA ASP A 66 -63.88 2.15 -43.32
C ASP A 66 -62.45 2.70 -43.29
N LEU A 67 -62.23 3.77 -42.51
CA LEU A 67 -60.88 4.17 -42.11
C LEU A 67 -60.18 2.89 -41.59
N PRO A 68 -59.08 2.43 -42.21
CA PRO A 68 -58.49 1.10 -41.94
C PRO A 68 -57.70 1.08 -40.61
N MET A 69 -58.32 1.54 -39.53
CA MET A 69 -57.72 1.73 -38.22
C MET A 69 -57.92 0.53 -37.29
N ASP A 70 -58.63 -0.51 -37.73
CA ASP A 70 -58.82 -1.74 -36.94
C ASP A 70 -57.52 -2.57 -36.87
N GLU A 71 -56.68 -2.54 -37.90
CA GLU A 71 -55.36 -3.21 -37.90
C GLU A 71 -54.35 -2.55 -36.95
N VAL A 72 -54.53 -1.26 -36.65
CA VAL A 72 -53.72 -0.52 -35.65
C VAL A 72 -54.13 -0.91 -34.21
N GLN A 73 -55.34 -1.43 -34.01
CA GLN A 73 -55.81 -1.91 -32.71
C GLN A 73 -55.49 -3.38 -32.43
N ASP A 74 -55.10 -4.16 -33.44
CA ASP A 74 -54.92 -5.61 -33.29
C ASP A 74 -53.62 -6.01 -32.55
N ALA A 75 -53.52 -7.31 -32.23
CA ALA A 75 -52.59 -8.00 -31.34
C ALA A 75 -51.12 -7.52 -31.29
N GLY A 76 -50.60 -6.88 -32.34
CA GLY A 76 -49.25 -6.31 -32.37
C GLY A 76 -49.02 -5.19 -31.36
N PHE A 77 -49.98 -4.27 -31.17
CA PHE A 77 -49.87 -3.20 -30.18
C PHE A 77 -50.11 -3.68 -28.76
N ALA A 78 -51.08 -4.60 -28.57
CA ALA A 78 -51.39 -5.16 -27.26
C ALA A 78 -50.21 -5.97 -26.69
N GLN A 79 -49.58 -6.79 -27.52
CA GLN A 79 -48.42 -7.58 -27.13
C GLN A 79 -47.19 -6.68 -26.89
N THR A 80 -46.89 -5.75 -27.80
CA THR A 80 -45.79 -4.79 -27.63
C THR A 80 -45.96 -3.95 -26.36
N ARG A 81 -47.19 -3.51 -26.05
CA ARG A 81 -47.50 -2.79 -24.81
C ARG A 81 -47.26 -3.64 -23.57
N LYS A 82 -47.66 -4.92 -23.60
CA LYS A 82 -47.46 -5.87 -22.49
C LYS A 82 -45.97 -6.12 -22.23
N ASP A 83 -45.19 -6.30 -23.29
CA ASP A 83 -43.75 -6.58 -23.19
C ASP A 83 -42.99 -5.33 -22.69
N LEU A 84 -43.35 -4.15 -23.18
CA LEU A 84 -42.76 -2.87 -22.71
C LEU A 84 -43.13 -2.55 -21.27
N LYS A 85 -44.37 -2.82 -20.87
CA LYS A 85 -44.82 -2.64 -19.49
C LYS A 85 -44.08 -3.58 -18.54
N ALA A 86 -43.85 -4.83 -18.93
CA ALA A 86 -43.05 -5.76 -18.16
C ALA A 86 -41.63 -5.20 -17.95
N ILE A 87 -40.96 -4.73 -19.02
CA ILE A 87 -39.60 -4.16 -18.92
C ILE A 87 -39.57 -2.93 -17.99
N ALA A 88 -40.55 -2.04 -18.12
CA ALA A 88 -40.67 -0.86 -17.27
C ALA A 88 -40.90 -1.25 -15.80
N GLU A 89 -41.79 -2.21 -15.50
CA GLU A 89 -42.05 -2.68 -14.14
C GLU A 89 -40.80 -3.26 -13.45
N TYR A 90 -39.87 -3.82 -14.22
CA TYR A 90 -38.64 -4.40 -13.67
C TYR A 90 -37.56 -3.38 -13.31
N ASN A 91 -37.66 -2.09 -13.71
CA ASN A 91 -36.70 -1.02 -13.38
C ASN A 91 -35.23 -1.48 -13.29
N ILE A 92 -34.71 -2.00 -14.41
CA ILE A 92 -33.38 -2.61 -14.49
C ILE A 92 -32.29 -1.60 -14.11
N SER A 93 -32.44 -0.33 -14.53
CA SER A 93 -31.54 0.76 -14.16
C SER A 93 -31.44 0.92 -12.63
N GLY A 94 -32.58 0.94 -11.94
CA GLY A 94 -32.64 1.02 -10.48
C GLY A 94 -32.01 -0.19 -9.80
N LEU A 95 -32.28 -1.40 -10.30
CA LEU A 95 -31.68 -2.65 -9.79
C LEU A 95 -30.16 -2.69 -9.95
N LEU A 96 -29.65 -2.27 -11.11
CA LEU A 96 -28.22 -2.24 -11.37
C LEU A 96 -27.52 -1.15 -10.55
N HIS A 97 -28.20 -0.02 -10.34
CA HIS A 97 -27.73 1.03 -9.45
C HIS A 97 -27.68 0.54 -8.01
N ASP A 98 -28.74 -0.09 -7.50
CA ASP A 98 -28.77 -0.63 -6.13
C ASP A 98 -27.65 -1.66 -5.91
N ALA A 99 -27.52 -2.64 -6.81
CA ALA A 99 -26.43 -3.62 -6.78
C ALA A 99 -25.06 -2.94 -6.75
N ARG A 100 -24.80 -1.97 -7.65
CA ARG A 100 -23.55 -1.21 -7.67
C ARG A 100 -23.30 -0.44 -6.37
N THR A 101 -24.32 0.18 -5.79
CA THR A 101 -24.16 0.90 -4.52
C THR A 101 -23.85 -0.04 -3.37
N LYS A 102 -24.46 -1.24 -3.34
CA LYS A 102 -24.13 -2.28 -2.36
C LYS A 102 -22.69 -2.77 -2.51
N PHE A 103 -22.23 -3.05 -3.74
CA PHE A 103 -20.82 -3.39 -4.00
C PHE A 103 -19.86 -2.29 -3.55
N SER A 104 -20.17 -1.03 -3.85
CA SER A 104 -19.34 0.11 -3.45
C SER A 104 -19.30 0.31 -1.92
N LYS A 105 -20.43 0.13 -1.22
CA LYS A 105 -20.47 0.16 0.25
C LYS A 105 -19.68 -1.00 0.88
N LEU A 106 -19.73 -2.18 0.27
CA LEU A 106 -18.94 -3.33 0.71
C LEU A 106 -17.44 -3.03 0.59
N GLU A 107 -17.01 -2.50 -0.54
CA GLU A 107 -15.63 -2.10 -0.78
C GLU A 107 -15.14 -1.08 0.26
N THR A 108 -15.90 0.00 0.48
CA THR A 108 -15.51 1.04 1.44
C THR A 108 -15.50 0.55 2.88
N SER A 109 -16.50 -0.25 3.29
CA SER A 109 -16.53 -0.86 4.62
C SER A 109 -15.34 -1.80 4.84
N PHE A 110 -14.98 -2.57 3.81
CA PHE A 110 -13.84 -3.48 3.87
C PHE A 110 -12.51 -2.72 3.96
N GLN A 111 -12.32 -1.68 3.14
CA GLN A 111 -11.14 -0.81 3.22
C GLN A 111 -11.03 -0.10 4.58
N GLN A 112 -12.16 0.34 5.15
CA GLN A 112 -12.18 1.00 6.44
C GLN A 112 -11.81 0.05 7.59
N GLU A 113 -12.35 -1.18 7.60
CA GLU A 113 -12.02 -2.15 8.66
C GLU A 113 -10.57 -2.60 8.56
N ILE A 114 -10.05 -2.82 7.34
CA ILE A 114 -8.62 -3.07 7.11
C ILE A 114 -7.78 -1.90 7.60
N GLY A 115 -8.11 -0.67 7.20
CA GLY A 115 -7.34 0.53 7.58
C GLY A 115 -7.32 0.75 9.10
N ARG A 116 -8.46 0.54 9.77
CA ARG A 116 -8.56 0.66 11.23
C ARG A 116 -7.70 -0.36 11.95
N LYS A 117 -7.74 -1.62 11.50
CA LYS A 117 -6.98 -2.72 12.14
C LYS A 117 -5.49 -2.65 11.80
N GLN A 118 -5.11 -2.16 10.61
CA GLN A 118 -3.71 -1.85 10.27
C GLN A 118 -3.10 -0.81 11.21
N ASN A 119 -3.83 0.27 11.48
CA ASN A 119 -3.37 1.28 12.44
C ASN A 119 -3.21 0.69 13.85
N LEU A 120 -4.16 -0.14 14.29
CA LEU A 120 -4.07 -0.82 15.59
C LEU A 120 -2.84 -1.73 15.70
N VAL A 121 -2.57 -2.54 14.68
CA VAL A 121 -1.36 -3.40 14.64
C VAL A 121 -0.09 -2.54 14.63
N ARG A 122 -0.06 -1.45 13.86
CA ARG A 122 1.06 -0.50 13.85
C ARG A 122 1.29 0.13 15.23
N ASP A 123 0.22 0.54 15.90
CA ASP A 123 0.30 1.19 17.22
C ASP A 123 0.85 0.21 18.27
N ARG A 124 0.41 -1.06 18.25
CA ARG A 124 0.96 -2.10 19.13
C ARG A 124 2.41 -2.44 18.82
N LEU A 125 2.78 -2.51 17.55
CA LEU A 125 4.20 -2.71 17.18
C LEU A 125 5.05 -1.54 17.65
N LYS A 126 4.52 -0.32 17.53
CA LYS A 126 5.20 0.88 18.00
C LYS A 126 5.37 0.84 19.52
N GLU A 127 4.35 0.44 20.27
CA GLU A 127 4.44 0.26 21.72
C GLU A 127 5.53 -0.76 22.12
N ILE A 128 5.57 -1.92 21.47
CA ILE A 128 6.63 -2.92 21.68
C ILE A 128 8.02 -2.33 21.37
N GLY A 129 8.13 -1.59 20.26
CA GLY A 129 9.36 -0.93 19.84
C GLY A 129 9.82 0.18 20.80
N ASP A 130 8.90 1.02 21.28
CA ASP A 130 9.17 2.10 22.23
C ASP A 130 9.62 1.53 23.58
N GLU A 131 9.00 0.43 24.04
CA GLU A 131 9.43 -0.27 25.26
C GLU A 131 10.81 -0.91 25.10
N LEU A 132 11.11 -1.53 23.96
CA LEU A 132 12.45 -2.09 23.69
C LEU A 132 13.50 -0.98 23.64
N PHE A 133 13.16 0.16 23.04
CA PHE A 133 14.01 1.34 23.00
C PHE A 133 14.29 1.87 24.41
N GLN A 134 13.28 1.96 25.28
CA GLN A 134 13.48 2.38 26.68
C GLN A 134 14.40 1.43 27.45
N VAL A 135 14.31 0.11 27.21
CA VAL A 135 15.23 -0.86 27.82
C VAL A 135 16.65 -0.63 27.31
N ALA A 136 16.83 -0.47 26.00
CA ALA A 136 18.13 -0.18 25.41
C ALA A 136 18.73 1.14 25.92
N GLU A 137 17.92 2.19 26.04
CA GLU A 137 18.32 3.48 26.59
C GLU A 137 18.70 3.36 28.07
N THR A 138 17.91 2.64 28.87
CA THR A 138 18.21 2.38 30.29
C THR A 138 19.54 1.64 30.47
N ILE A 139 19.81 0.63 29.63
CA ILE A 139 21.09 -0.11 29.64
C ILE A 139 22.23 0.83 29.22
N SER A 140 22.05 1.58 28.12
CA SER A 140 23.04 2.54 27.60
C SER A 140 23.37 3.61 28.62
N ASP A 141 22.37 4.18 29.30
CA ASP A 141 22.55 5.19 30.34
C ASP A 141 23.24 4.63 31.57
N ARG A 142 22.90 3.40 31.99
CA ARG A 142 23.62 2.73 33.09
C ARG A 142 25.09 2.48 32.74
N ILE A 143 25.38 2.08 31.50
CA ILE A 143 26.76 1.90 31.02
C ILE A 143 27.49 3.24 30.90
N LYS A 144 26.86 4.30 30.39
CA LYS A 144 27.47 5.63 30.25
C LYS A 144 27.72 6.32 31.59
N LYS A 145 26.94 6.01 32.63
CA LYS A 145 27.19 6.48 34.00
C LYS A 145 28.43 5.83 34.63
N VAL A 146 29.00 4.80 34.01
CA VAL A 146 30.30 4.26 34.40
C VAL A 146 31.37 5.29 34.02
N ASN A 147 31.81 6.07 35.00
CA ASN A 147 32.83 7.09 34.80
C ASN A 147 34.22 6.44 34.73
N PHE A 148 34.67 6.11 33.52
CA PHE A 148 36.05 5.66 33.28
C PHE A 148 37.05 6.81 33.22
N ASP A 149 36.63 8.08 33.31
CA ASP A 149 37.54 9.23 33.14
C ASP A 149 38.61 9.27 34.22
N GLU A 150 38.31 8.86 35.45
CA GLU A 150 39.30 8.85 36.54
C GLU A 150 40.35 7.75 36.34
N LEU A 151 39.93 6.57 35.87
CA LEU A 151 40.82 5.47 35.50
C LEU A 151 41.64 5.83 34.25
N TYR A 152 41.00 6.41 33.23
CA TYR A 152 41.65 6.87 32.01
C TYR A 152 42.63 8.00 32.31
N HIS A 153 42.28 8.93 33.19
CA HIS A 153 43.18 9.99 33.66
C HIS A 153 44.37 9.41 34.43
N TYR A 154 44.16 8.43 35.30
CA TYR A 154 45.26 7.78 36.01
C TYR A 154 46.20 7.02 35.06
N ILE A 155 45.62 6.28 34.11
CA ILE A 155 46.35 5.52 33.08
C ILE A 155 47.09 6.46 32.12
N SER A 156 46.46 7.52 31.63
CA SER A 156 47.09 8.51 30.75
C SER A 156 48.16 9.32 31.48
N LEU A 157 47.97 9.64 32.75
CA LEU A 157 49.01 10.29 33.57
C LEU A 157 50.25 9.41 33.80
N HIS A 158 50.20 8.10 33.50
CA HIS A 158 51.36 7.20 33.60
C HIS A 158 51.85 6.66 32.25
N LEU A 159 51.00 6.64 31.21
CA LEU A 159 51.35 6.22 29.85
C LEU A 159 51.73 7.39 28.94
N GLU A 160 51.06 8.54 29.09
CA GLU A 160 51.21 9.72 28.22
C GLU A 160 52.22 10.74 28.77
N THR A 161 52.51 10.73 30.07
CA THR A 161 53.66 11.44 30.67
C THR A 161 54.98 10.73 30.36
N SER A 162 55.24 10.57 29.07
CA SER A 162 56.57 10.35 28.51
C SER A 162 57.47 11.59 28.67
N ASP A 163 57.35 12.35 29.76
CA ASP A 163 58.36 13.33 30.19
C ASP A 163 59.56 12.60 30.85
N GLY A 164 59.34 11.39 31.38
CA GLY A 164 60.40 10.55 31.96
C GLY A 164 61.26 9.81 30.93
N TYR A 165 60.72 9.46 29.77
CA TYR A 165 61.45 8.73 28.71
C TYR A 165 62.65 9.51 28.13
N PRO A 166 62.56 10.81 27.78
CA PRO A 166 63.71 11.58 27.31
C PRO A 166 64.78 11.74 28.40
N VAL A 167 64.36 11.87 29.67
CA VAL A 167 65.27 11.95 30.83
C VAL A 167 66.02 10.62 31.01
N TYR A 168 65.33 9.49 30.96
CA TYR A 168 65.93 8.16 31.03
C TYR A 168 66.92 7.92 29.88
N LYS A 169 66.54 8.29 28.65
CA LYS A 169 67.43 8.20 27.48
C LYS A 169 68.70 9.03 27.66
N ASN A 170 68.59 10.22 28.25
CA ASN A 170 69.75 11.08 28.53
C ASN A 170 70.69 10.45 29.57
N TYR A 171 70.15 9.91 30.67
CA TYR A 171 70.97 9.19 31.67
C TYR A 171 71.65 7.96 31.07
N LEU A 172 70.97 7.19 30.23
CA LEU A 172 71.55 6.03 29.55
C LEU A 172 72.70 6.45 28.62
N TRP A 173 72.54 7.57 27.91
CA TRP A 173 73.57 8.13 27.04
C TRP A 173 74.81 8.59 27.82
N ILE A 174 74.63 9.32 28.94
CA ILE A 174 75.73 9.76 29.82
C ILE A 174 76.45 8.56 30.43
N ALA A 175 75.70 7.54 30.89
CA ALA A 175 76.28 6.32 31.43
C ALA A 175 77.09 5.56 30.37
N GLY A 176 76.58 5.45 29.14
CA GLY A 176 77.30 4.85 28.02
C GLY A 176 78.58 5.59 27.65
N LEU A 177 78.55 6.93 27.66
CA LEU A 177 79.71 7.78 27.43
C LEU A 177 80.78 7.59 28.52
N SER A 178 80.35 7.54 29.78
CA SER A 178 81.23 7.32 30.94
C SER A 178 81.96 5.98 30.85
N VAL A 179 81.23 4.88 30.60
CA VAL A 179 81.84 3.54 30.46
C VAL A 179 82.82 3.52 29.29
N SER A 180 82.45 4.09 28.14
CA SER A 180 83.32 4.17 26.97
C SER A 180 84.59 4.98 27.24
N GLY A 181 84.48 6.09 27.98
CA GLY A 181 85.61 6.92 28.38
C GLY A 181 86.58 6.21 29.31
N VAL A 182 86.06 5.47 30.30
CA VAL A 182 86.90 4.68 31.22
C VAL A 182 87.62 3.55 30.47
N MET A 183 86.94 2.88 29.54
CA MET A 183 87.56 1.87 28.66
C MET A 183 88.65 2.46 27.76
N ALA A 184 88.42 3.65 27.19
CA ALA A 184 89.42 4.36 26.39
C ALA A 184 90.65 4.76 27.22
N LEU A 185 90.45 5.24 28.45
CA LEU A 185 91.55 5.58 29.38
C LEU A 185 92.39 4.34 29.71
N MET A 186 91.75 3.19 29.96
CA MET A 186 92.45 1.92 30.15
C MET A 186 93.25 1.52 28.91
N ALA A 187 92.66 1.63 27.72
CA ALA A 187 93.35 1.34 26.46
C ALA A 187 94.58 2.25 26.25
N LEU A 188 94.48 3.54 26.58
CA LEU A 188 95.61 4.47 26.54
C LEU A 188 96.68 4.14 27.58
N ALA A 189 96.30 3.77 28.82
CA ALA A 189 97.25 3.37 29.86
C ALA A 189 98.05 2.12 29.45
N PHE A 190 97.38 1.13 28.85
CA PHE A 190 98.03 -0.04 28.28
C PHE A 190 98.88 0.30 27.05
N GLY A 191 98.38 1.16 26.16
CA GLY A 191 99.09 1.62 24.96
C GLY A 191 100.39 2.35 25.29
N PHE A 192 100.34 3.33 26.21
CA PHE A 192 101.54 4.02 26.71
C PHE A 192 102.43 3.09 27.51
N GLY A 193 101.87 2.19 28.32
CA GLY A 193 102.63 1.17 29.04
C GLY A 193 103.46 0.29 28.09
N LEU A 194 102.87 -0.14 26.97
CA LEU A 194 103.55 -0.91 25.92
C LEU A 194 104.56 -0.06 25.15
N PHE A 195 104.22 1.18 24.77
CA PHE A 195 105.11 2.05 24.02
C PHE A 195 106.37 2.40 24.82
N TYR A 196 106.23 2.81 26.09
CA TYR A 196 107.36 3.02 27.00
C TYR A 196 108.06 1.71 27.38
N GLY A 197 107.38 0.57 27.30
CA GLY A 197 107.96 -0.75 27.49
C GLY A 197 108.93 -1.16 26.38
N CYS A 198 108.54 -0.90 25.13
CA CYS A 198 109.29 -1.28 23.92
C CYS A 198 110.34 -0.22 23.51
N CYS A 199 109.96 1.06 23.53
CA CYS A 199 110.80 2.17 23.08
C CYS A 199 111.50 2.93 24.22
N GLY A 200 111.17 2.63 25.48
CA GLY A 200 111.75 3.33 26.63
C GLY A 200 113.18 2.91 26.95
N LYS A 201 113.98 3.89 27.37
CA LYS A 201 115.38 3.70 27.78
C LYS A 201 115.45 2.90 29.09
N ARG A 202 116.55 2.15 29.29
CA ARG A 202 116.81 1.43 30.56
C ARG A 202 117.10 2.45 31.67
N PRO A 203 116.52 2.31 32.87
CA PRO A 203 116.69 3.29 33.95
C PRO A 203 118.17 3.42 34.36
N SER A 204 118.63 4.67 34.52
CA SER A 204 119.95 5.06 35.04
C SER A 204 119.77 5.78 36.39
N TYR A 205 120.71 5.67 37.31
CA TYR A 205 120.57 6.10 38.72
C TYR A 205 120.61 7.63 38.94
N TYR A 206 120.95 8.42 37.92
CA TYR A 206 121.21 9.87 38.09
C TYR A 206 120.45 10.84 37.16
N GLU A 207 119.49 10.39 36.33
CA GLU A 207 118.68 11.30 35.50
C GLU A 207 117.21 10.85 35.46
N ASP A 208 116.31 11.73 35.91
CA ASP A 208 114.85 11.60 35.78
C ASP A 208 114.41 12.04 34.36
N ASP A 209 114.76 11.25 33.35
CA ASP A 209 114.23 11.46 32.00
C ASP A 209 112.76 11.00 31.93
N CYS A 210 111.87 11.89 31.45
CA CYS A 210 110.57 11.48 30.92
C CYS A 210 110.83 10.43 29.82
N CYS A 211 110.18 9.25 29.92
CA CYS A 211 110.26 8.09 28.99
C CYS A 211 111.20 6.92 29.38
N VAL A 212 111.21 6.51 30.65
CA VAL A 212 111.89 5.28 31.13
C VAL A 212 110.97 4.04 31.12
N ARG A 213 111.56 2.85 30.91
CA ARG A 213 110.82 1.56 30.91
C ARG A 213 110.10 1.26 32.23
N THR A 214 110.59 1.81 33.35
CA THR A 214 109.94 1.70 34.66
C THR A 214 108.60 2.42 34.70
N THR A 215 108.49 3.61 34.09
CA THR A 215 107.23 4.34 33.94
C THR A 215 106.21 3.54 33.14
N GLY A 216 106.65 2.89 32.05
CA GLY A 216 105.81 1.97 31.27
C GLY A 216 105.26 0.81 32.10
N SER A 217 106.11 0.17 32.92
CA SER A 217 105.68 -0.91 33.81
C SER A 217 104.67 -0.47 34.90
N LYS A 218 104.83 0.75 35.43
CA LYS A 218 103.90 1.31 36.43
C LYS A 218 102.56 1.70 35.79
N LEU A 219 102.57 2.28 34.59
CA LEU A 219 101.35 2.56 33.81
C LEU A 219 100.62 1.27 33.44
N TYR A 220 101.35 0.22 33.05
CA TYR A 220 100.77 -1.10 32.75
C TYR A 220 100.13 -1.73 33.99
N CYS A 221 100.82 -1.68 35.14
CA CYS A 221 100.28 -2.15 36.42
C CYS A 221 99.05 -1.35 36.87
N CYS A 222 99.05 -0.03 36.64
CA CYS A 222 97.91 0.85 36.88
C CYS A 222 96.71 0.47 36.00
N GLY A 223 96.96 0.20 34.70
CA GLY A 223 95.94 -0.30 33.78
C GLY A 223 95.31 -1.62 34.22
N ILE A 224 96.11 -2.58 34.71
CA ILE A 224 95.60 -3.85 35.27
C ILE A 224 94.73 -3.59 36.51
N ALA A 225 95.21 -2.76 37.44
CA ALA A 225 94.47 -2.44 38.67
C ALA A 225 93.13 -1.75 38.36
N LEU A 226 93.12 -0.78 37.44
CA LEU A 226 91.91 -0.14 36.95
C LEU A 226 90.98 -1.14 36.25
N GLY A 227 91.53 -2.05 35.44
CA GLY A 227 90.75 -3.10 34.77
C GLY A 227 90.02 -4.02 35.74
N ILE A 228 90.71 -4.49 36.79
CA ILE A 228 90.11 -5.32 37.83
C ILE A 228 88.97 -4.57 38.55
N MET A 229 89.21 -3.30 38.90
CA MET A 229 88.20 -2.47 39.57
C MET A 229 86.95 -2.22 38.71
N VAL A 230 87.13 -1.88 37.43
CA VAL A 230 86.02 -1.60 36.51
C VAL A 230 85.23 -2.86 36.21
N LEU A 231 85.89 -3.99 35.95
CA LEU A 231 85.22 -5.26 35.68
C LEU A 231 84.43 -5.75 36.90
N PHE A 232 84.98 -5.61 38.10
CA PHE A 232 84.27 -5.94 39.35
C PHE A 232 83.03 -5.07 39.53
N ALA A 233 83.15 -3.75 39.32
CA ALA A 233 82.00 -2.83 39.41
C ALA A 233 80.90 -3.18 38.38
N MET A 234 81.27 -3.47 37.13
CA MET A 234 80.32 -3.88 36.09
C MET A 234 79.62 -5.20 36.42
N MET A 235 80.34 -6.16 37.01
CA MET A 235 79.75 -7.43 37.45
C MET A 235 78.69 -7.21 38.54
N VAL A 236 79.00 -6.40 39.56
CA VAL A 236 78.05 -6.08 40.64
C VAL A 236 76.81 -5.38 40.09
N ILE A 237 76.98 -4.37 39.21
CA ILE A 237 75.87 -3.69 38.57
C ILE A 237 75.03 -4.67 37.74
N GLY A 238 75.67 -5.55 36.98
CA GLY A 238 75.00 -6.57 36.18
C GLY A 238 74.13 -7.51 37.03
N VAL A 239 74.63 -7.95 38.19
CA VAL A 239 73.86 -8.80 39.12
C VAL A 239 72.62 -8.05 39.65
N VAL A 240 72.79 -6.78 40.06
CA VAL A 240 71.66 -5.97 40.56
C VAL A 240 70.61 -5.75 39.49
N LEU A 241 71.03 -5.40 38.27
CA LEU A 241 70.12 -5.21 37.14
C LEU A 241 69.42 -6.50 36.73
N PHE A 242 70.10 -7.64 36.77
CA PHE A 242 69.48 -8.93 36.47
C PHE A 242 68.46 -9.31 37.55
N LEU A 243 68.80 -9.12 38.83
CA LEU A 243 67.87 -9.37 39.92
C LEU A 243 66.63 -8.47 39.79
N ALA A 244 66.82 -7.17 39.61
CA ALA A 244 65.71 -6.23 39.46
C ALA A 244 64.88 -6.50 38.20
N GLY A 245 65.53 -6.71 37.05
CA GLY A 245 64.88 -6.92 35.76
C GLY A 245 64.12 -8.25 35.68
N ALA A 246 64.70 -9.35 36.17
CA ALA A 246 64.04 -10.65 36.19
C ALA A 246 62.81 -10.64 37.11
N ASN A 247 62.92 -10.02 38.29
CA ASN A 247 61.78 -9.89 39.20
C ASN A 247 60.71 -8.94 38.64
N ALA A 248 61.10 -7.79 38.07
CA ALA A 248 60.16 -6.86 37.45
C ALA A 248 59.38 -7.53 36.30
N ARG A 249 60.05 -8.33 35.45
CA ARG A 249 59.39 -9.09 34.39
C ARG A 249 58.39 -10.09 34.96
N SER A 250 58.77 -10.84 35.99
CA SER A 250 57.92 -11.88 36.57
C SER A 250 56.74 -11.32 37.38
N ILE A 251 56.89 -10.16 38.02
CA ILE A 251 55.89 -9.60 38.93
C ILE A 251 54.96 -8.61 38.20
N LEU A 252 55.47 -7.85 37.22
CA LEU A 252 54.70 -6.80 36.56
C LEU A 252 54.32 -7.16 35.12
N CYS A 253 55.27 -7.58 34.29
CA CYS A 253 55.01 -7.77 32.86
C CYS A 253 54.20 -9.05 32.58
N GLU A 254 54.57 -10.17 33.19
CA GLU A 254 53.89 -11.45 32.97
C GLU A 254 52.39 -11.44 33.34
N PRO A 255 51.95 -10.84 34.46
CA PRO A 255 50.51 -10.73 34.74
C PRO A 255 49.78 -9.67 33.92
N LEU A 256 50.47 -8.69 33.33
CA LEU A 256 49.86 -7.76 32.38
C LEU A 256 49.66 -8.38 30.99
N ASP A 257 50.61 -9.21 30.56
CA ASP A 257 50.58 -9.89 29.26
C ASP A 257 49.58 -11.05 29.26
N ASP A 258 49.51 -11.81 30.37
CA ASP A 258 48.57 -12.92 30.52
C ASP A 258 48.05 -13.03 31.97
N PRO A 259 46.99 -12.28 32.33
CA PRO A 259 46.51 -12.18 33.71
C PRO A 259 46.04 -13.52 34.29
N LEU A 260 45.63 -14.46 33.46
CA LEU A 260 45.13 -15.78 33.88
C LEU A 260 46.25 -16.78 34.21
N ARG A 261 47.50 -16.47 33.86
CA ARG A 261 48.64 -17.39 33.99
C ARG A 261 49.21 -17.44 35.41
N ARG A 262 48.94 -16.43 36.24
CA ARG A 262 49.31 -16.39 37.66
C ARG A 262 48.10 -16.04 38.54
N PRO A 263 47.51 -17.02 39.26
CA PRO A 263 46.35 -16.78 40.12
C PRO A 263 46.64 -15.80 41.26
N ASP A 264 47.89 -15.73 41.74
CA ASP A 264 48.29 -14.83 42.82
C ASP A 264 48.19 -13.34 42.42
N ALA A 265 48.44 -13.01 41.15
CA ALA A 265 48.31 -11.64 40.66
C ALA A 265 46.84 -11.21 40.57
N VAL A 266 45.97 -12.13 40.13
CA VAL A 266 44.52 -11.90 40.07
C VAL A 266 43.94 -11.74 41.47
N ALA A 267 44.35 -12.57 42.43
CA ALA A 267 43.91 -12.46 43.82
C ALA A 267 44.34 -11.13 44.48
N LEU A 268 45.52 -10.61 44.11
CA LEU A 268 45.98 -9.31 44.59
C LEU A 268 45.20 -8.15 43.95
N MET A 269 44.87 -8.28 42.66
CA MET A 269 44.00 -7.34 41.93
C MET A 269 42.58 -7.33 42.52
N GLU A 270 42.02 -8.50 42.83
CA GLU A 270 40.71 -8.64 43.49
C GLU A 270 40.69 -7.94 44.85
N ARG A 271 41.72 -8.15 45.70
CA ARG A 271 41.83 -7.44 46.98
C ARG A 271 41.94 -5.92 46.81
N TYR A 272 42.66 -5.45 45.79
CA TYR A 272 42.76 -4.03 45.50
C TYR A 272 41.42 -3.46 45.05
N LEU A 273 40.70 -4.20 44.21
CA LEU A 273 39.32 -3.89 43.79
C LEU A 273 38.37 -3.82 44.98
N ASP A 274 38.45 -4.76 45.93
CA ASP A 274 37.63 -4.75 47.14
C ASP A 274 37.88 -3.50 48.00
N VAL A 275 39.15 -3.10 48.15
CA VAL A 275 39.53 -1.87 48.86
C VAL A 275 39.04 -0.63 48.10
N TRP A 276 39.12 -0.64 46.78
CA TRP A 276 38.64 0.45 45.94
C TRP A 276 37.11 0.59 46.02
N LYS A 277 36.38 -0.52 45.94
CA LYS A 277 34.91 -0.60 46.15
C LYS A 277 34.52 -0.04 47.52
N ALA A 278 35.24 -0.44 48.58
CA ALA A 278 34.98 0.05 49.94
C ALA A 278 35.19 1.56 50.10
N LYS A 279 36.06 2.16 49.29
CA LYS A 279 36.40 3.60 49.34
C LYS A 279 35.46 4.46 48.49
N HIS A 280 34.99 3.98 47.35
CA HIS A 280 34.12 4.73 46.43
C HIS A 280 32.62 4.56 46.71
N GLY A 281 32.25 3.72 47.68
CA GLY A 281 30.84 3.51 48.01
C GLY A 281 30.14 2.62 46.98
N ARG A 282 28.82 2.46 47.16
CA ARG A 282 28.00 1.51 46.39
C ARG A 282 27.42 2.18 45.14
N ASP A 283 28.28 2.50 44.18
CA ASP A 283 27.86 3.01 42.87
C ASP A 283 27.33 1.86 41.98
N ASP A 284 26.51 2.18 40.96
CA ASP A 284 25.93 1.19 40.03
C ASP A 284 27.00 0.24 39.41
N VAL A 285 28.22 0.76 39.23
CA VAL A 285 29.41 0.03 38.74
C VAL A 285 29.86 -1.03 39.75
N THR A 286 29.97 -0.65 41.02
CA THR A 286 30.38 -1.59 42.09
C THR A 286 29.36 -2.71 42.28
N LEU A 287 28.08 -2.44 41.99
CA LEU A 287 26.99 -3.41 42.05
C LEU A 287 27.07 -4.43 40.91
N LEU A 288 27.39 -4.00 39.68
CA LEU A 288 27.64 -4.89 38.54
C LEU A 288 28.93 -5.72 38.71
N LEU A 289 29.97 -5.15 39.32
CA LEU A 289 31.22 -5.85 39.65
C LEU A 289 31.16 -6.67 40.94
N ASP A 290 30.09 -6.59 41.74
CA ASP A 290 29.93 -7.42 42.95
C ASP A 290 29.34 -8.79 42.63
N GLU A 291 28.55 -8.89 41.57
CA GLU A 291 27.91 -10.14 41.16
C GLU A 291 28.86 -11.09 40.41
N HIS A 292 29.99 -10.58 39.88
CA HIS A 292 30.90 -11.33 39.01
C HIS A 292 32.36 -11.23 39.46
N ASN A 293 33.06 -12.37 39.43
CA ASN A 293 34.50 -12.40 39.73
C ASN A 293 35.30 -11.73 38.62
N LEU A 294 36.36 -11.01 38.99
CA LEU A 294 37.26 -10.35 38.03
C LEU A 294 37.85 -11.35 37.03
N THR A 295 38.13 -12.58 37.49
CA THR A 295 38.62 -13.67 36.65
C THR A 295 37.67 -14.01 35.50
N ASP A 296 36.36 -13.98 35.75
CA ASP A 296 35.34 -14.31 34.75
C ASP A 296 35.14 -13.16 33.76
N ILE A 297 35.24 -11.92 34.22
CA ILE A 297 35.22 -10.72 33.37
C ILE A 297 36.42 -10.74 32.40
N ILE A 298 37.63 -10.97 32.92
CA ILE A 298 38.86 -11.04 32.11
C ILE A 298 38.79 -12.19 31.10
N ARG A 299 38.32 -13.37 31.52
CA ARG A 299 38.13 -14.53 30.63
C ARG A 299 37.09 -14.23 29.54
N GLY A 300 36.01 -13.55 29.90
CA GLY A 300 34.97 -13.12 28.96
C GLY A 300 35.51 -12.16 27.90
N CYS A 301 36.28 -11.15 28.33
CA CYS A 301 36.96 -10.22 27.44
C CYS A 301 37.96 -10.92 26.51
N ALA A 302 38.76 -11.86 27.04
CA ALA A 302 39.73 -12.64 26.26
C ALA A 302 39.06 -13.55 25.20
N GLN A 303 37.80 -13.93 25.42
CA GLN A 303 36.99 -14.71 24.48
C GLN A 303 36.16 -13.85 23.52
N ASN A 304 36.38 -12.52 23.48
CA ASN A 304 35.57 -11.57 22.70
C ASN A 304 34.07 -11.65 22.99
N ARG A 305 33.68 -11.98 24.23
CA ARG A 305 32.27 -11.92 24.63
C ARG A 305 31.82 -10.48 24.80
N THR A 306 30.55 -10.21 24.57
CA THR A 306 30.00 -8.87 24.77
C THR A 306 29.84 -8.56 26.25
N LEU A 307 29.82 -7.27 26.63
CA LEU A 307 29.52 -6.87 28.01
C LEU A 307 28.16 -7.41 28.48
N TYR A 308 27.22 -7.58 27.55
CA TYR A 308 25.91 -8.16 27.81
C TYR A 308 26.01 -9.60 28.32
N ASP A 309 26.84 -10.42 27.66
CA ASP A 309 27.08 -11.82 28.04
C ASP A 309 27.95 -11.95 29.29
N ILE A 310 28.93 -11.05 29.46
CA ILE A 310 29.88 -11.07 30.57
C ILE A 310 29.20 -10.78 31.91
N PHE A 311 28.27 -9.81 31.91
CA PHE A 311 27.51 -9.43 33.12
C PHE A 311 26.16 -10.16 33.22
N ASP A 312 25.91 -11.14 32.34
CA ASP A 312 24.68 -11.93 32.33
C ASP A 312 23.41 -11.07 32.40
N LEU A 313 23.42 -9.95 31.66
CA LEU A 313 22.35 -8.95 31.68
C LEU A 313 21.01 -9.54 31.19
N ASP A 314 21.06 -10.67 30.49
CA ASP A 314 19.89 -11.44 30.08
C ASP A 314 19.07 -11.97 31.26
N LYS A 315 19.68 -12.26 32.42
CA LYS A 315 18.91 -12.65 33.62
C LYS A 315 17.99 -11.55 34.15
N LYS A 316 18.31 -10.29 33.87
CA LYS A 316 17.57 -9.13 34.37
C LYS A 316 16.65 -8.53 33.31
N TYR A 317 17.13 -8.46 32.08
CA TYR A 317 16.45 -7.81 30.97
C TYR A 317 15.78 -8.80 30.00
N HIS A 318 16.12 -10.10 30.08
CA HIS A 318 15.52 -11.19 29.30
C HIS A 318 15.39 -10.87 27.80
N LEU A 319 16.43 -10.30 27.19
CA LEU A 319 16.36 -9.89 25.79
C LEU A 319 16.44 -11.11 24.86
N ASN A 320 17.12 -12.18 25.27
CA ASN A 320 17.21 -13.42 24.48
C ASN A 320 15.89 -14.21 24.46
N ASP A 321 14.95 -13.90 25.36
CA ASP A 321 13.65 -14.57 25.49
C ASP A 321 12.51 -13.54 25.50
N LEU A 322 12.64 -12.46 24.72
CA LEU A 322 11.66 -11.37 24.55
C LEU A 322 10.24 -11.92 24.28
N LYS A 323 10.16 -13.03 23.54
CA LYS A 323 8.91 -13.71 23.21
C LYS A 323 8.19 -14.29 24.43
N LYS A 324 8.93 -14.81 25.41
CA LYS A 324 8.36 -15.31 26.67
C LYS A 324 8.03 -14.19 27.65
N GLN A 325 8.88 -13.16 27.75
CA GLN A 325 8.63 -12.08 28.69
C GLN A 325 7.47 -11.19 28.24
N LYS A 326 7.37 -10.95 26.92
CA LYS A 326 6.26 -10.21 26.30
C LYS A 326 5.24 -11.15 25.66
N GLU A 327 5.13 -12.36 26.19
CA GLU A 327 4.15 -13.36 25.73
C GLU A 327 2.75 -12.76 25.72
N GLU A 328 2.40 -11.91 26.68
CA GLU A 328 1.10 -11.24 26.71
C GLU A 328 0.93 -10.21 25.58
N ALA A 329 1.95 -9.43 25.22
CA ALA A 329 1.89 -8.51 24.09
C ALA A 329 1.83 -9.26 22.74
N TYR A 330 2.58 -10.35 22.59
CA TYR A 330 2.50 -11.23 21.42
C TYR A 330 1.19 -11.99 21.34
N ARG A 331 0.66 -12.45 22.47
CA ARG A 331 -0.64 -13.11 22.57
C ARG A 331 -1.76 -12.15 22.25
N GLN A 332 -1.71 -10.93 22.77
CA GLN A 332 -2.66 -9.88 22.40
C GLN A 332 -2.56 -9.56 20.91
N LEU A 333 -1.35 -9.46 20.34
CA LEU A 333 -1.16 -9.26 18.91
C LEU A 333 -1.76 -10.42 18.08
N ASP A 334 -1.55 -11.67 18.49
CA ASP A 334 -2.15 -12.85 17.87
C ASP A 334 -3.67 -12.86 18.03
N GLU A 335 -4.22 -12.54 19.21
CA GLU A 335 -5.66 -12.39 19.44
C GLU A 335 -6.25 -11.24 18.63
N TYR A 336 -5.51 -10.15 18.41
CA TYR A 336 -5.93 -9.04 17.54
C TYR A 336 -5.91 -9.43 16.07
N LEU A 337 -4.92 -10.18 15.62
CA LEU A 337 -4.83 -10.71 14.26
C LEU A 337 -5.93 -11.75 14.00
N GLU A 338 -6.20 -12.62 14.96
CA GLU A 338 -7.33 -13.55 14.87
C GLU A 338 -8.68 -12.85 14.99
N SER A 339 -8.83 -11.81 15.82
CA SER A 339 -10.08 -11.04 15.88
C SER A 339 -10.29 -10.22 14.62
N MET A 340 -9.23 -9.74 13.96
CA MET A 340 -9.30 -9.14 12.64
C MET A 340 -9.92 -10.15 11.64
N LEU A 341 -9.49 -11.41 11.69
CA LEU A 341 -10.03 -12.47 10.84
C LEU A 341 -11.50 -12.83 11.17
N ARG A 342 -11.86 -12.84 12.45
CA ARG A 342 -13.23 -13.16 12.90
C ARG A 342 -14.22 -12.02 12.68
N ASP A 343 -13.82 -10.76 12.86
CA ASP A 343 -14.67 -9.59 12.65
C ASP A 343 -14.84 -9.26 11.17
N LEU A 344 -13.89 -9.64 10.30
CA LEU A 344 -14.04 -9.65 8.85
C LEU A 344 -14.97 -10.80 8.39
N ARG A 345 -16.09 -11.01 9.10
CA ARG A 345 -17.24 -11.80 8.68
C ARG A 345 -17.95 -11.08 7.53
N VAL A 346 -17.25 -10.96 6.41
CA VAL A 346 -17.79 -10.50 5.12
C VAL A 346 -18.90 -11.45 4.63
N ARG A 347 -18.97 -12.66 5.21
CA ARG A 347 -19.96 -13.70 4.89
C ARG A 347 -21.41 -13.27 5.11
N ASP A 348 -21.69 -12.52 6.17
CA ASP A 348 -23.05 -12.07 6.46
C ASP A 348 -23.48 -10.93 5.51
N THR A 349 -22.53 -10.15 5.00
CA THR A 349 -22.79 -9.04 4.06
C THR A 349 -22.87 -9.47 2.59
N ILE A 350 -22.22 -10.58 2.22
CA ILE A 350 -22.23 -11.09 0.83
C ILE A 350 -23.58 -11.71 0.46
N GLY A 351 -24.23 -12.42 1.39
CA GLY A 351 -25.53 -13.08 1.15
C GLY A 351 -26.66 -12.11 0.75
N ASP A 352 -26.55 -10.84 1.13
CA ASP A 352 -27.55 -9.80 0.85
C ASP A 352 -27.22 -8.94 -0.41
N LEU A 353 -26.08 -9.21 -1.05
CA LEU A 353 -25.54 -8.39 -2.13
C LEU A 353 -26.32 -8.59 -3.44
N ILE A 354 -26.67 -9.84 -3.74
CA ILE A 354 -27.59 -10.21 -4.83
C ILE A 354 -28.78 -10.93 -4.20
N THR A 355 -29.78 -10.16 -3.79
CA THR A 355 -31.01 -10.73 -3.25
C THR A 355 -31.61 -11.67 -4.30
N PRO A 356 -32.15 -12.84 -3.91
CA PRO A 356 -32.84 -13.74 -4.85
C PRO A 356 -33.94 -13.03 -5.65
N GLU A 357 -34.46 -11.92 -5.15
CA GLU A 357 -35.38 -11.03 -5.85
C GLU A 357 -34.77 -10.41 -7.12
N ILE A 358 -33.51 -9.94 -7.08
CA ILE A 358 -32.76 -9.38 -8.23
C ILE A 358 -32.58 -10.46 -9.28
N THR A 359 -32.10 -11.63 -8.86
CA THR A 359 -31.83 -12.78 -9.72
C THR A 359 -33.10 -13.27 -10.39
N ASN A 360 -34.22 -13.32 -9.65
CA ASN A 360 -35.50 -13.76 -10.18
C ASN A 360 -36.10 -12.73 -11.15
N LYS A 361 -35.97 -11.42 -10.89
CA LYS A 361 -36.39 -10.36 -11.83
C LYS A 361 -35.58 -10.41 -13.13
N LEU A 362 -34.26 -10.54 -13.05
CA LEU A 362 -33.39 -10.65 -14.23
C LEU A 362 -33.64 -11.95 -15.01
N LYS A 363 -33.91 -13.06 -14.31
CA LYS A 363 -34.25 -14.34 -14.93
C LYS A 363 -35.58 -14.28 -15.67
N LYS A 364 -36.63 -13.69 -15.06
CA LYS A 364 -37.93 -13.46 -15.71
C LYS A 364 -37.83 -12.56 -16.93
N LEU A 365 -36.98 -11.54 -16.88
CA LEU A 365 -36.71 -10.66 -18.01
C LEU A 365 -35.99 -11.40 -19.15
N ASN A 366 -35.06 -12.30 -18.82
CA ASN A 366 -34.39 -13.16 -19.78
C ASN A 366 -35.34 -14.20 -20.42
N GLU A 367 -36.22 -14.80 -19.62
CA GLU A 367 -37.25 -15.75 -20.08
C GLU A 367 -38.35 -15.06 -20.89
N GLY A 368 -38.60 -13.78 -20.63
CA GLY A 368 -39.62 -12.96 -21.27
C GLY A 368 -39.40 -12.69 -22.75
N ASN A 369 -38.29 -13.18 -23.33
CA ASN A 369 -37.97 -13.18 -24.76
C ASN A 369 -38.51 -11.93 -25.46
N ILE A 370 -37.93 -10.76 -25.11
CA ILE A 370 -38.28 -9.47 -25.70
C ILE A 370 -37.76 -9.50 -27.13
N THR A 371 -38.45 -10.24 -27.99
CA THR A 371 -38.28 -10.20 -29.42
C THR A 371 -38.70 -8.80 -29.83
N GLY A 372 -37.77 -8.04 -30.40
CA GLY A 372 -37.95 -6.63 -30.72
C GLY A 372 -39.28 -6.33 -31.42
N ILE A 373 -39.65 -5.05 -31.43
CA ILE A 373 -40.89 -4.59 -32.02
C ILE A 373 -40.97 -5.13 -33.46
N PRO A 374 -42.01 -5.90 -33.83
CA PRO A 374 -42.09 -6.48 -35.16
C PRO A 374 -42.07 -5.36 -36.20
N LEU A 375 -41.07 -5.34 -37.09
CA LEU A 375 -40.96 -4.33 -38.17
C LEU A 375 -42.22 -4.24 -39.04
N ARG A 376 -43.02 -5.31 -39.08
CA ARG A 376 -44.34 -5.31 -39.73
C ARG A 376 -45.28 -4.29 -39.11
N LEU A 377 -45.28 -4.14 -37.78
CA LEU A 377 -46.10 -3.17 -37.08
C LEU A 377 -45.72 -1.73 -37.47
N ILE A 378 -44.42 -1.43 -37.52
CA ILE A 378 -43.91 -0.11 -37.93
C ILE A 378 -44.38 0.21 -39.36
N ARG A 379 -44.22 -0.73 -40.30
CA ARG A 379 -44.67 -0.56 -41.69
C ARG A 379 -46.17 -0.41 -41.82
N THR A 380 -46.95 -1.15 -41.02
CA THR A 380 -48.41 -1.01 -41.00
C THR A 380 -48.81 0.38 -40.53
N ILE A 381 -48.15 0.94 -39.50
CA ILE A 381 -48.44 2.32 -39.06
C ILE A 381 -48.07 3.34 -40.14
N GLU A 382 -46.91 3.17 -40.79
CA GLU A 382 -46.48 4.04 -41.90
C GLU A 382 -47.49 4.06 -43.06
N ASP A 383 -47.99 2.89 -43.48
CA ASP A 383 -49.01 2.77 -44.53
C ASP A 383 -50.35 3.43 -44.11
N GLN A 384 -50.70 3.36 -42.83
CA GLN A 384 -51.91 3.99 -42.29
C GLN A 384 -51.79 5.51 -42.19
N ILE A 385 -50.60 6.05 -41.88
CA ILE A 385 -50.35 7.51 -41.89
C ILE A 385 -50.61 8.09 -43.28
N ASP A 386 -50.16 7.40 -44.34
CA ASP A 386 -50.35 7.82 -45.72
C ASP A 386 -51.83 7.77 -46.15
N LYS A 387 -52.60 6.81 -45.65
CA LYS A 387 -54.05 6.67 -45.91
C LYS A 387 -54.90 7.70 -45.16
N LEU A 388 -54.40 8.25 -44.06
CA LEU A 388 -55.07 9.27 -43.23
C LEU A 388 -55.03 10.69 -43.82
N ASP A 389 -54.42 10.90 -45.00
CA ASP A 389 -54.45 12.18 -45.69
C ASP A 389 -55.80 12.39 -46.38
N LEU A 390 -56.76 12.95 -45.65
CA LEU A 390 -58.13 13.12 -46.14
C LEU A 390 -58.18 14.14 -47.28
N LEU A 391 -57.25 15.10 -47.33
CA LEU A 391 -57.16 16.09 -48.39
C LEU A 391 -56.69 15.47 -49.70
N LYS A 392 -55.64 14.64 -49.66
CA LYS A 392 -55.16 13.87 -50.83
C LYS A 392 -56.26 12.97 -51.40
N ASN A 393 -57.06 12.36 -50.54
CA ASN A 393 -58.21 11.54 -50.95
C ASN A 393 -59.34 12.40 -51.52
N SER A 394 -59.50 13.65 -51.06
CA SER A 394 -60.49 14.61 -51.56
C SER A 394 -60.08 15.35 -52.84
N GLN A 395 -58.86 15.12 -53.35
CA GLN A 395 -58.28 15.85 -54.49
C GLN A 395 -59.16 15.80 -55.75
N GLN A 396 -59.91 14.70 -55.94
CA GLN A 396 -60.84 14.51 -57.06
C GLN A 396 -62.04 15.48 -57.05
N LEU A 397 -62.28 16.17 -55.93
CA LEU A 397 -63.38 17.12 -55.72
C LEU A 397 -62.91 18.58 -55.70
N ILE A 398 -61.60 18.83 -55.76
CA ILE A 398 -61.04 20.20 -55.68
C ILE A 398 -61.38 21.04 -56.91
N ASP A 399 -61.63 20.42 -58.07
CA ASP A 399 -62.08 21.14 -59.26
C ASP A 399 -63.47 21.79 -59.10
N VAL A 400 -64.26 21.39 -58.09
CA VAL A 400 -65.53 22.03 -57.70
C VAL A 400 -65.32 23.45 -57.16
N GLU A 401 -64.12 23.76 -56.66
CA GLU A 401 -63.78 25.10 -56.15
C GLU A 401 -63.64 26.15 -57.26
N LYS A 402 -63.33 25.71 -58.49
CA LYS A 402 -63.23 26.58 -59.67
C LYS A 402 -64.60 27.03 -60.21
N LEU A 403 -65.69 26.46 -59.67
CA LEU A 403 -67.06 26.82 -60.04
C LEU A 403 -67.57 28.03 -59.22
N PRO A 404 -68.48 28.85 -59.78
CA PRO A 404 -69.09 29.98 -59.08
C PRO A 404 -69.79 29.55 -57.77
N GLU A 405 -69.68 30.34 -56.70
CA GLU A 405 -70.18 30.02 -55.34
C GLU A 405 -71.64 29.57 -55.24
N GLN A 406 -72.48 29.99 -56.19
CA GLN A 406 -73.91 29.66 -56.21
C GLN A 406 -74.20 28.25 -56.74
N ARG A 407 -73.19 27.55 -57.27
CA ARG A 407 -73.28 26.17 -57.74
C ARG A 407 -72.46 25.28 -56.81
N ALA A 408 -72.93 24.06 -56.58
CA ALA A 408 -72.22 23.06 -55.79
C ALA A 408 -72.12 23.29 -54.28
N VAL A 409 -73.16 23.88 -53.68
CA VAL A 409 -73.17 24.25 -52.26
C VAL A 409 -73.00 23.03 -51.35
N GLU A 410 -73.62 21.90 -51.69
CA GLU A 410 -73.59 20.64 -50.93
C GLU A 410 -72.19 20.02 -50.96
N VAL A 411 -71.58 19.89 -52.14
CA VAL A 411 -70.23 19.30 -52.28
C VAL A 411 -69.17 20.22 -51.64
N ARG A 412 -69.34 21.54 -51.72
CA ARG A 412 -68.42 22.50 -51.08
C ARG A 412 -68.55 22.47 -49.55
N ARG A 413 -69.75 22.22 -49.01
CA ARG A 413 -69.95 22.00 -47.58
C ARG A 413 -69.24 20.72 -47.11
N VAL A 414 -69.43 19.61 -47.82
CA VAL A 414 -68.71 18.36 -47.55
C VAL A 414 -67.19 18.55 -47.60
N LEU A 415 -66.66 19.29 -48.59
CA LEU A 415 -65.23 19.59 -48.69
C LEU A 415 -64.71 20.44 -47.52
N ASN A 416 -65.49 21.43 -47.07
CA ASN A 416 -65.16 22.25 -45.92
C ASN A 416 -65.20 21.46 -44.61
N ASP A 417 -66.17 20.55 -44.46
CA ASP A 417 -66.25 19.69 -43.28
C ASP A 417 -65.11 18.65 -43.27
N VAL A 418 -64.70 18.12 -44.43
CA VAL A 418 -63.49 17.27 -44.58
C VAL A 418 -62.24 18.06 -44.21
N ARG A 419 -62.09 19.32 -44.65
CA ARG A 419 -60.97 20.19 -44.26
C ARG A 419 -60.92 20.46 -42.76
N LYS A 420 -62.08 20.73 -42.17
CA LYS A 420 -62.17 20.94 -40.73
C LYS A 420 -61.76 19.68 -39.97
N LEU A 421 -62.21 18.51 -40.43
CA LEU A 421 -61.83 17.22 -39.86
C LEU A 421 -60.32 16.92 -40.04
N GLU A 422 -59.76 17.30 -41.19
CA GLU A 422 -58.33 17.20 -41.46
C GLU A 422 -57.50 18.06 -40.47
N GLU A 423 -57.91 19.30 -40.24
CA GLU A 423 -57.20 20.25 -39.37
C GLU A 423 -57.36 19.89 -37.89
N GLU A 424 -58.58 19.54 -37.47
CA GLU A 424 -58.90 19.29 -36.06
C GLU A 424 -58.51 17.89 -35.58
N SER A 425 -58.49 16.88 -36.45
CA SER A 425 -58.32 15.47 -36.05
C SER A 425 -57.29 14.68 -36.87
N ALA A 426 -57.31 14.71 -38.20
CA ALA A 426 -56.42 13.84 -38.99
C ALA A 426 -54.94 14.29 -38.96
N THR A 427 -54.66 15.59 -39.05
CA THR A 427 -53.31 16.16 -38.96
C THR A 427 -52.63 15.98 -37.59
N PRO A 428 -53.30 16.27 -36.45
CA PRO A 428 -52.71 15.95 -35.15
C PRO A 428 -52.47 14.44 -34.97
N LEU A 429 -53.39 13.58 -35.45
CA LEU A 429 -53.22 12.13 -35.37
C LEU A 429 -52.04 11.62 -36.22
N ARG A 430 -51.87 12.10 -37.46
CA ARG A 430 -50.71 11.76 -38.30
C ARG A 430 -49.39 12.17 -37.66
N ARG A 431 -49.33 13.36 -37.04
CA ARG A 431 -48.14 13.81 -36.29
C ARG A 431 -47.86 12.90 -35.09
N GLY A 432 -48.89 12.52 -34.34
CA GLY A 432 -48.77 11.58 -33.23
C GLY A 432 -48.27 10.19 -33.65
N LEU A 433 -48.83 9.65 -34.75
CA LEU A 433 -48.41 8.36 -35.31
C LEU A 433 -46.98 8.41 -35.87
N ALA A 434 -46.57 9.50 -36.51
CA ALA A 434 -45.20 9.68 -36.99
C ALA A 434 -44.19 9.78 -35.83
N GLN A 435 -44.54 10.49 -34.75
CA GLN A 435 -43.73 10.51 -33.52
C GLN A 435 -43.64 9.12 -32.88
N LEU A 436 -44.75 8.37 -32.88
CA LEU A 436 -44.79 7.00 -32.38
C LEU A 436 -43.85 6.07 -33.17
N VAL A 437 -43.88 6.15 -34.51
CA VAL A 437 -42.98 5.38 -35.40
C VAL A 437 -41.51 5.73 -35.12
N GLY A 438 -41.19 7.02 -34.95
CA GLY A 438 -39.84 7.45 -34.57
C GLY A 438 -39.39 6.83 -33.24
N ASN A 439 -40.23 6.91 -32.21
CA ASN A 439 -39.94 6.35 -30.89
C ASN A 439 -39.82 4.81 -30.92
N LEU A 440 -40.71 4.12 -31.64
CA LEU A 440 -40.66 2.66 -31.84
C LEU A 440 -39.37 2.23 -32.55
N THR A 441 -38.96 2.97 -33.57
CA THR A 441 -37.73 2.69 -34.33
C THR A 441 -36.49 2.88 -33.47
N GLU A 442 -36.43 3.98 -32.71
CA GLU A 442 -35.35 4.21 -31.76
C GLU A 442 -35.28 3.12 -30.70
N LEU A 443 -36.42 2.74 -30.12
CA LEU A 443 -36.50 1.69 -29.11
C LEU A 443 -36.09 0.33 -29.67
N ASN A 444 -36.55 -0.01 -30.87
CA ASN A 444 -36.19 -1.24 -31.57
C ASN A 444 -34.68 -1.33 -31.87
N SER A 445 -33.99 -0.20 -32.06
CA SER A 445 -32.53 -0.18 -32.22
C SER A 445 -31.77 -0.45 -30.90
N ARG A 446 -32.38 -0.16 -29.75
CA ARG A 446 -31.75 -0.31 -28.42
C ARG A 446 -32.06 -1.65 -27.75
N LEU A 447 -33.21 -2.25 -28.05
CA LEU A 447 -33.68 -3.52 -27.47
C LEU A 447 -32.73 -4.73 -27.68
N PRO A 448 -32.17 -4.98 -28.89
CA PRO A 448 -31.26 -6.11 -29.10
C PRO A 448 -30.03 -6.08 -28.19
N ASN A 449 -29.47 -4.88 -27.96
CA ASN A 449 -28.33 -4.68 -27.06
C ASN A 449 -28.66 -5.02 -25.60
N LEU A 450 -29.91 -4.87 -25.17
CA LEU A 450 -30.34 -5.32 -23.83
C LEU A 450 -30.44 -6.83 -23.76
N THR A 451 -31.11 -7.44 -24.74
CA THR A 451 -31.35 -8.89 -24.77
C THR A 451 -30.05 -9.69 -24.79
N GLU A 452 -29.01 -9.21 -25.48
CA GLU A 452 -27.69 -9.86 -25.47
C GLU A 452 -26.91 -9.65 -24.17
N ARG A 453 -27.09 -8.51 -23.49
CA ARG A 453 -26.29 -8.14 -22.31
C ARG A 453 -26.84 -8.67 -21.00
N ILE A 454 -28.15 -8.88 -20.87
CA ILE A 454 -28.78 -9.38 -19.64
C ILE A 454 -28.26 -10.77 -19.23
N PRO A 455 -28.16 -11.78 -20.13
CA PRO A 455 -27.60 -13.10 -19.77
C PRO A 455 -26.15 -13.00 -19.30
N SER A 456 -25.34 -12.21 -20.00
CA SER A 456 -23.93 -11.97 -19.65
C SER A 456 -23.79 -11.29 -18.29
N LEU A 457 -24.64 -10.30 -18.01
CA LEU A 457 -24.72 -9.63 -16.70
C LEU A 457 -25.10 -10.61 -15.59
N LEU A 458 -26.11 -11.45 -15.81
CA LEU A 458 -26.56 -12.44 -14.82
C LEU A 458 -25.44 -13.42 -14.46
N ILE A 459 -24.74 -13.95 -15.47
CA ILE A 459 -23.60 -14.86 -15.26
C ILE A 459 -22.47 -14.17 -14.52
N ARG A 460 -22.11 -12.93 -14.92
CA ARG A 460 -21.05 -12.16 -14.25
C ARG A 460 -21.38 -11.86 -12.79
N LEU A 461 -22.64 -11.54 -12.50
CA LEU A 461 -23.14 -11.28 -11.16
C LEU A 461 -23.07 -12.55 -10.28
N GLN A 462 -23.57 -13.69 -10.79
CA GLN A 462 -23.48 -14.97 -10.08
C GLN A 462 -22.03 -15.41 -9.83
N HIS A 463 -21.15 -15.19 -10.81
CA HIS A 463 -19.73 -15.50 -10.67
C HIS A 463 -19.04 -14.59 -9.65
N ALA A 464 -19.36 -13.29 -9.64
CA ALA A 464 -18.84 -12.34 -8.65
C ALA A 464 -19.29 -12.71 -7.23
N GLU A 465 -20.55 -13.12 -7.04
CA GLU A 465 -21.07 -13.60 -5.77
C GLU A 465 -20.37 -14.88 -5.30
N ALA A 466 -20.19 -15.86 -6.20
CA ALA A 466 -19.50 -17.10 -5.88
C ALA A 466 -18.03 -16.87 -5.48
N LEU A 467 -17.32 -15.98 -6.20
CA LEU A 467 -15.95 -15.59 -5.87
C LEU A 467 -15.87 -14.90 -4.50
N LEU A 468 -16.80 -13.99 -4.21
CA LEU A 468 -16.83 -13.30 -2.93
C LEU A 468 -17.18 -14.26 -1.78
N ALA A 469 -18.14 -15.16 -1.96
CA ALA A 469 -18.58 -16.09 -0.93
C ALA A 469 -17.54 -17.17 -0.60
N SER A 470 -16.84 -17.71 -1.61
CA SER A 470 -15.92 -18.83 -1.44
C SER A 470 -14.46 -18.40 -1.21
N ASN A 471 -13.95 -17.46 -2.01
CA ASN A 471 -12.53 -17.14 -2.03
C ASN A 471 -12.16 -15.95 -1.14
N LEU A 472 -13.09 -15.03 -0.84
CA LEU A 472 -12.73 -13.83 -0.09
C LEU A 472 -12.27 -14.16 1.33
N THR A 473 -12.97 -15.05 2.04
CA THR A 473 -12.55 -15.41 3.40
C THR A 473 -11.22 -16.17 3.38
N GLY A 474 -11.04 -17.12 2.45
CA GLY A 474 -9.79 -17.86 2.33
C GLY A 474 -8.60 -16.94 1.99
N HIS A 475 -8.76 -16.02 1.04
CA HIS A 475 -7.71 -15.05 0.70
C HIS A 475 -7.40 -14.07 1.83
N VAL A 476 -8.40 -13.66 2.60
CA VAL A 476 -8.20 -12.80 3.78
C VAL A 476 -7.48 -13.57 4.90
N GLU A 477 -7.85 -14.83 5.13
CA GLU A 477 -7.17 -15.73 6.07
C GLU A 477 -5.70 -15.97 5.66
N ASP A 478 -5.46 -16.33 4.40
CA ASP A 478 -4.11 -16.57 3.87
C ASP A 478 -3.24 -15.32 3.98
N ALA A 479 -3.74 -14.17 3.50
CA ALA A 479 -2.99 -12.90 3.53
C ALA A 479 -2.70 -12.44 4.97
N SER A 480 -3.66 -12.58 5.89
CA SER A 480 -3.45 -12.25 7.30
C SER A 480 -2.42 -13.18 7.95
N SER A 481 -2.47 -14.48 7.64
CA SER A 481 -1.49 -15.45 8.15
C SER A 481 -0.08 -15.13 7.67
N GLU A 482 0.08 -14.74 6.40
CA GLU A 482 1.36 -14.37 5.81
C GLU A 482 1.93 -13.10 6.47
N ILE A 483 1.08 -12.09 6.68
CA ILE A 483 1.47 -10.86 7.37
C ILE A 483 1.89 -11.16 8.81
N SER A 484 1.10 -11.95 9.55
CA SER A 484 1.45 -12.38 10.91
C SER A 484 2.80 -13.10 10.96
N ALA A 485 3.03 -14.04 10.04
CA ALA A 485 4.28 -14.80 9.95
C ALA A 485 5.48 -13.90 9.65
N LYS A 486 5.35 -12.97 8.69
CA LYS A 486 6.40 -11.98 8.38
C LYS A 486 6.71 -11.09 9.57
N LEU A 487 5.68 -10.61 10.26
CA LEU A 487 5.83 -9.75 11.43
C LEU A 487 6.61 -10.46 12.54
N LYS A 488 6.24 -11.71 12.84
CA LYS A 488 6.95 -12.57 13.80
C LYS A 488 8.40 -12.77 13.38
N SER A 489 8.66 -13.03 12.10
CA SER A 489 10.03 -13.17 11.58
C SER A 489 10.87 -11.90 11.70
N TYR A 490 10.28 -10.71 11.56
CA TYR A 490 11.02 -9.45 11.73
C TYR A 490 11.40 -9.20 13.18
N VAL A 491 10.52 -9.55 14.11
CA VAL A 491 10.80 -9.49 15.54
C VAL A 491 11.88 -10.49 15.92
N ASP A 492 11.74 -11.76 15.53
CA ASP A 492 12.68 -12.83 15.90
C ASP A 492 14.06 -12.67 15.24
N GLY A 493 14.18 -11.79 14.23
CA GLY A 493 15.44 -11.49 13.54
C GLY A 493 16.28 -10.39 14.19
N TYR A 494 15.72 -9.65 15.16
CA TYR A 494 16.43 -8.69 16.02
C TYR A 494 16.81 -9.34 17.34
#